data_AF-A0A6L7KL72-F1
#
_entry.id   AF-A0A6L7KL72-F1
#
_cell.length_a   1.000
_cell.length_b   1.000
_cell.length_c   1.000
_cell.angle_alpha   90.00
_cell.angle_beta   90.00
_cell.angle_gamma   90.00
#
_symmetry.space_group_name_H-M   'P 1'
#
loop_
_entity.id
_entity.type
_entity.pdbx_description
1 polymer ?
#
loop_
_entity_poly.entity_id
_entity_poly.type
_entity_poly.pdbx_seq_one_letter_code
_entity_poly.pdbx_strand_id
1 'polypeptide(L)'
;ILKIPPRILYPLIFLTSFVSAYAARGNLFDVWIMMIAGVTGWLMRKHGFNPAAFIISFVLARGAEEAFRQSLRLSDDGLMIFVQRPVAAAFIVVGIIVILMRARSMSRETGP
;
A
#
# COMPACT_ATOMS: atom_id res chain seq x y z
N ILE A 1 -13.68 -16.54 21.73
CA ILE A 1 -14.51 -15.80 22.72
C ILE A 1 -15.55 -14.99 21.92
N LEU A 2 -16.85 -15.15 22.21
CA LEU A 2 -18.05 -14.73 21.44
C LEU A 2 -17.98 -14.88 19.89
N LYS A 3 -18.27 -16.08 19.36
CA LYS A 3 -18.53 -16.28 17.93
C LYS A 3 -19.89 -15.68 17.57
N ILE A 4 -19.91 -14.43 17.13
CA ILE A 4 -21.09 -13.85 16.48
C ILE A 4 -21.36 -14.67 15.20
N PRO A 5 -22.61 -15.11 14.94
CA PRO A 5 -22.93 -15.86 13.75
C PRO A 5 -22.49 -15.07 12.50
N PRO A 6 -21.67 -15.66 11.61
CA PRO A 6 -21.16 -14.95 10.42
C PRO A 6 -22.29 -14.45 9.51
N ARG A 7 -23.45 -15.11 9.58
CA ARG A 7 -24.67 -14.70 8.87
C ARG A 7 -25.19 -13.31 9.25
N ILE A 8 -24.90 -12.83 10.46
CA ILE A 8 -25.30 -11.50 10.95
C ILE A 8 -24.13 -10.52 10.85
N LEU A 9 -22.91 -11.00 11.07
CA LEU A 9 -21.71 -10.17 11.08
C LEU A 9 -21.42 -9.54 9.71
N TYR A 10 -21.47 -10.33 8.62
CA TYR A 10 -21.21 -9.80 7.28
C TYR A 10 -22.18 -8.69 6.85
N PRO A 11 -23.52 -8.85 6.96
CA PRO A 11 -24.45 -7.78 6.62
C PRO A 11 -24.21 -6.50 7.42
N LEU A 12 -23.89 -6.61 8.72
CA LEU A 12 -23.61 -5.46 9.57
C LEU A 12 -22.33 -4.73 9.13
N ILE A 13 -21.27 -5.47 8.80
CA ILE A 13 -20.02 -4.90 8.25
C ILE A 13 -20.31 -4.20 6.93
N PHE A 14 -21.10 -4.80 6.04
CA PHE A 14 -21.46 -4.17 4.77
C PHE A 14 -22.26 -2.88 4.99
N LEU A 15 -23.34 -2.92 5.77
CA LEU A 15 -24.17 -1.74 6.07
C LEU A 15 -23.33 -0.60 6.66
N THR A 16 -22.52 -0.91 7.68
CA THR A 16 -21.65 0.10 8.31
C THR A 16 -20.59 0.64 7.35
N SER A 17 -20.06 -0.18 6.44
CA SER A 17 -19.12 0.27 5.40
C SER A 17 -19.78 1.20 4.38
N PHE A 18 -20.99 0.88 3.92
CA PHE A 18 -21.76 1.75 3.01
C PHE A 18 -22.07 3.10 3.66
N VAL A 19 -22.54 3.09 4.91
CA VAL A 19 -22.82 4.31 5.67
C VAL A 19 -21.53 5.12 5.87
N SER A 20 -20.41 4.47 6.21
CA SER A 20 -19.11 5.15 6.39
C SER A 20 -18.60 5.80 5.11
N ALA A 21 -18.70 5.10 3.97
CA ALA A 21 -18.27 5.62 2.67
C ALA A 21 -19.11 6.82 2.22
N TYR A 22 -20.42 6.77 2.41
CA TYR A 22 -21.31 7.87 2.06
C TYR A 22 -21.19 9.04 3.05
N ALA A 23 -21.06 8.78 4.35
CA ALA A 23 -21.00 9.82 5.38
C ALA A 23 -19.76 10.73 5.28
N ALA A 24 -18.66 10.25 4.68
CA ALA A 24 -17.42 11.03 4.58
C ALA A 24 -17.56 12.31 3.76
N ARG A 25 -18.29 12.27 2.64
CA ARG A 25 -18.45 13.42 1.72
C ARG A 25 -19.86 13.58 1.14
N GLY A 26 -20.81 12.71 1.50
CA GLY A 26 -22.16 12.69 0.94
C GLY A 26 -22.21 12.35 -0.56
N ASN A 27 -21.16 11.75 -1.12
CA ASN A 27 -21.03 11.52 -2.56
C ASN A 27 -21.20 10.03 -2.91
N LEU A 28 -22.07 9.73 -3.87
CA LEU A 28 -22.24 8.38 -4.42
C LEU A 28 -20.97 7.84 -5.08
N PHE A 29 -20.09 8.71 -5.58
CA PHE A 29 -18.82 8.29 -6.16
C PHE A 29 -17.92 7.54 -5.16
N ASP A 30 -17.93 7.94 -3.89
CA ASP A 30 -17.14 7.27 -2.84
C ASP A 30 -17.69 5.86 -2.55
N VAL A 31 -19.01 5.69 -2.67
CA VAL A 31 -19.67 4.38 -2.55
C VAL A 31 -19.27 3.47 -3.72
N TRP A 32 -19.18 4.01 -4.94
CA TRP A 32 -18.67 3.26 -6.09
C TRP A 32 -17.20 2.84 -5.91
N ILE A 33 -16.34 3.74 -5.42
CA ILE A 33 -14.95 3.39 -5.10
C ILE A 33 -14.90 2.30 -4.02
N MET A 34 -15.70 2.42 -2.96
CA MET A 34 -15.79 1.42 -1.89
C MET A 34 -16.17 0.05 -2.45
N MET A 35 -17.18 -0.01 -3.32
CA MET A 35 -17.62 -1.24 -3.98
C MET A 35 -16.49 -1.88 -4.81
N ILE A 36 -15.83 -1.09 -5.66
CA ILE A 36 -14.72 -1.56 -6.50
C ILE A 36 -13.56 -2.05 -5.61
N ALA A 37 -13.18 -1.28 -4.58
CA ALA A 37 -12.12 -1.66 -3.66
C ALA A 37 -12.44 -2.95 -2.89
N GLY A 38 -13.70 -3.15 -2.49
CA GLY A 38 -14.16 -4.39 -1.86
C GLY A 38 -14.05 -5.61 -2.79
N VAL A 39 -14.46 -5.46 -4.06
CA VAL A 39 -14.32 -6.51 -5.08
C VAL A 39 -12.85 -6.81 -5.37
N THR A 40 -12.02 -5.78 -5.50
CA THR A 40 -10.57 -5.94 -5.68
C THR A 40 -9.93 -6.67 -4.50
N GLY A 41 -10.29 -6.31 -3.26
CA GLY A 41 -9.81 -7.00 -2.06
C GLY A 41 -10.23 -8.47 -2.00
N TRP A 42 -11.43 -8.80 -2.46
CA TRP A 42 -11.88 -10.19 -2.62
C TRP A 42 -11.07 -10.93 -3.71
N LEU A 43 -10.79 -10.27 -4.84
CA LEU A 43 -9.98 -10.83 -5.92
C LEU A 43 -8.53 -11.11 -5.46
N MET A 44 -7.96 -10.21 -4.66
CA MET A 44 -6.64 -10.39 -4.06
C MET A 44 -6.58 -11.62 -3.17
N ARG A 45 -7.59 -11.82 -2.31
CA ARG A 45 -7.70 -13.04 -1.48
C ARG A 45 -7.80 -14.30 -2.34
N LYS A 46 -8.53 -14.25 -3.46
CA LYS A 46 -8.67 -15.37 -4.39
C LYS A 46 -7.33 -15.78 -5.03
N HIS A 47 -6.45 -14.81 -5.30
CA HIS A 47 -5.13 -15.06 -5.91
C HIS A 47 -4.00 -15.27 -4.88
N GLY A 48 -4.32 -15.34 -3.58
CA GLY A 48 -3.33 -15.52 -2.52
C GLY A 48 -2.54 -14.26 -2.16
N PHE A 49 -2.90 -13.09 -2.67
CA PHE A 49 -2.30 -11.82 -2.25
C PHE A 49 -2.83 -11.39 -0.88
N ASN A 50 -1.96 -10.82 -0.05
CA ASN A 50 -2.35 -10.29 1.26
C ASN A 50 -2.97 -8.88 1.11
N PRO A 51 -4.29 -8.70 1.35
CA PRO A 51 -4.92 -7.39 1.21
C PRO A 51 -4.39 -6.35 2.21
N ALA A 52 -3.94 -6.80 3.39
CA ALA A 52 -3.39 -5.90 4.40
C ALA A 52 -2.09 -5.25 3.92
N ALA A 53 -1.21 -6.02 3.26
CA ALA A 53 0.03 -5.49 2.70
C ALA A 53 -0.24 -4.42 1.63
N PHE A 54 -1.26 -4.62 0.79
CA PHE A 54 -1.65 -3.64 -0.22
C PHE A 54 -2.14 -2.34 0.38
N ILE A 55 -3.01 -2.41 1.41
CA ILE A 55 -3.53 -1.21 2.09
C ILE A 55 -2.37 -0.41 2.71
N ILE A 56 -1.43 -1.09 3.37
CA ILE A 56 -0.25 -0.45 3.98
C ILE A 56 0.60 0.24 2.90
N SER A 57 0.89 -0.45 1.79
CA SER A 57 1.64 0.12 0.67
C SER A 57 0.93 1.33 0.06
N PHE A 58 -0.38 1.26 -0.13
CA PHE A 58 -1.17 2.35 -0.72
C PHE A 58 -1.15 3.61 0.15
N VAL A 59 -1.33 3.46 1.47
CA VAL A 59 -1.26 4.59 2.41
C VAL A 59 0.14 5.19 2.46
N LEU A 60 1.18 4.34 2.48
CA LEU A 60 2.57 4.79 2.55
C LEU A 60 3.04 5.45 1.25
N ALA A 61 2.56 4.98 0.09
CA ALA A 61 2.94 5.49 -1.21
C ALA A 61 2.67 7.00 -1.35
N ARG A 62 1.54 7.48 -0.83
CA ARG A 62 1.22 8.92 -0.88
C ARG A 62 2.23 9.75 -0.10
N GLY A 63 2.58 9.33 1.12
CA GLY A 63 3.58 10.03 1.93
C GLY A 63 4.98 9.98 1.28
N ALA A 64 5.33 8.86 0.66
CA ALA A 64 6.58 8.71 -0.07
C ALA A 64 6.64 9.65 -1.29
N GLU A 65 5.57 9.75 -2.08
CA GLU A 65 5.46 10.66 -3.24
C GLU A 65 5.55 12.13 -2.82
N GLU A 66 4.86 12.52 -1.74
CA GLU A 66 4.93 13.88 -1.20
C GLU A 66 6.36 14.22 -0.73
N ALA A 67 7.02 13.32 0.00
CA ALA A 67 8.42 13.50 0.42
C ALA A 67 9.40 13.54 -0.75
N PHE A 68 9.17 12.73 -1.79
CA PHE A 68 9.98 12.72 -3.01
C PHE A 68 9.84 14.06 -3.77
N ARG A 69 8.61 14.53 -3.97
CA ARG A 69 8.34 15.85 -4.58
C ARG A 69 8.93 16.99 -3.78
N GLN A 70 8.81 16.95 -2.45
CA GLN A 70 9.40 17.96 -1.58
C GLN A 70 10.93 17.99 -1.71
N SER A 71 11.56 16.82 -1.76
CA SER A 71 13.02 16.71 -1.93
C SER A 71 13.48 17.27 -3.27
N LEU A 72 12.74 17.02 -4.35
CA LEU A 72 13.04 17.57 -5.67
C LEU A 72 12.83 19.09 -5.74
N ARG A 73 11.82 19.63 -5.06
CA ARG A 73 11.61 21.09 -4.99
C ARG A 73 12.68 21.81 -4.18
N LEU A 74 13.29 21.14 -3.20
CA LEU A 74 14.42 21.68 -2.44
C LEU A 74 15.75 21.62 -3.21
N SER A 75 15.81 20.91 -4.34
CA SER A 75 17.01 20.72 -5.14
C SER A 75 16.92 21.54 -6.42
N ASP A 76 17.82 22.51 -6.59
CA ASP A 76 17.95 23.23 -7.87
C ASP A 76 18.50 22.32 -8.99
N ASP A 77 19.25 21.26 -8.64
CA ASP A 77 19.89 20.31 -9.55
C ASP A 77 19.07 19.00 -9.74
N GLY A 78 17.80 18.97 -9.29
CA GLY A 78 16.92 17.80 -9.45
C GLY A 78 17.40 16.56 -8.70
N LEU A 79 17.52 15.41 -9.39
CA LEU A 79 17.84 14.09 -8.80
C LEU A 79 19.24 14.00 -8.17
N MET A 80 20.13 14.95 -8.45
CA MET A 80 21.50 14.97 -7.92
C MET A 80 21.52 15.11 -6.38
N ILE A 81 20.46 15.64 -5.77
CA ILE A 81 20.34 15.82 -4.31
C ILE A 81 20.43 14.52 -3.52
N PHE A 82 20.00 13.40 -4.12
CA PHE A 82 20.03 12.10 -3.47
C PHE A 82 21.47 11.56 -3.33
N VAL A 83 22.40 12.02 -4.17
CA VAL A 83 23.82 11.67 -4.10
C VAL A 83 24.60 12.71 -3.29
N GLN A 84 24.25 13.99 -3.41
CA GLN A 84 24.88 15.07 -2.65
C GLN A 84 24.58 15.00 -1.14
N ARG A 85 23.42 14.48 -0.75
CA ARG A 85 23.08 14.26 0.67
C ARG A 85 23.59 12.89 1.14
N PRO A 86 24.60 12.85 2.04
CA PRO A 86 25.25 11.60 2.45
C PRO A 86 24.29 10.61 3.13
N VAL A 87 23.27 11.12 3.83
CA VAL A 87 22.24 10.29 4.46
C VAL A 87 21.36 9.61 3.41
N ALA A 88 20.92 10.33 2.37
CA ALA A 88 20.11 9.77 1.30
C ALA A 88 20.89 8.71 0.50
N ALA A 89 22.15 9.00 0.19
CA ALA A 89 23.05 8.06 -0.48
C ALA A 89 23.23 6.77 0.35
N ALA A 90 23.40 6.87 1.67
CA ALA A 90 23.51 5.70 2.54
C ALA A 90 22.24 4.82 2.49
N PHE A 91 21.04 5.42 2.57
CA PHE A 91 19.78 4.68 2.45
C PHE A 91 19.60 4.01 1.09
N ILE A 92 20.01 4.65 0.00
CA ILE A 92 19.96 4.08 -1.36
C ILE A 92 20.90 2.88 -1.46
N VAL A 93 22.14 3.00 -0.97
CA VAL A 93 23.11 1.91 -0.97
C VAL A 93 22.59 0.71 -0.16
N VAL A 94 22.05 0.95 1.04
CA VAL A 94 21.43 -0.11 1.86
C VAL A 94 20.26 -0.76 1.12
N GLY A 95 19.39 0.02 0.49
CA GLY A 95 18.26 -0.49 -0.31
C GLY A 95 18.72 -1.38 -1.47
N ILE A 96 19.73 -0.95 -2.22
CA ILE A 96 20.33 -1.75 -3.31
C ILE A 96 20.91 -3.06 -2.77
N ILE A 97 21.64 -3.02 -1.64
CA ILE A 97 22.21 -4.22 -1.02
C ILE A 97 21.09 -5.21 -0.63
N VAL A 98 20.02 -4.73 0.01
CA VAL A 98 18.88 -5.58 0.41
C VAL A 98 18.19 -6.19 -0.79
N ILE A 99 17.98 -5.43 -1.86
CA ILE A 99 17.39 -5.93 -3.11
C ILE A 99 18.29 -6.99 -3.74
N LEU A 100 19.61 -6.76 -3.81
CA LEU A 100 20.57 -7.72 -4.34
C LEU A 100 20.62 -9.00 -3.50
N MET A 101 20.59 -8.89 -2.16
CA MET A 101 20.51 -10.04 -1.26
C MET A 101 19.22 -10.83 -1.48
N ARG A 102 18.07 -10.15 -1.55
CA ARG A 102 16.78 -10.79 -1.79
C ARG A 102 16.71 -11.46 -3.16
N ALA A 103 17.22 -10.80 -4.21
CA ALA A 103 17.27 -11.35 -5.56
C ALA A 103 18.15 -12.61 -5.63
N ARG A 104 19.32 -12.61 -4.97
CA ARG A 104 20.18 -13.80 -4.89
C ARG A 104 19.57 -14.92 -4.05
N SER A 105 18.81 -14.61 -3.00
CA SER A 105 18.10 -15.60 -2.20
C SER A 105 16.94 -16.23 -2.98
N MET A 106 16.16 -15.42 -3.70
CA MET A 106 15.02 -15.91 -4.48
C MET A 106 15.47 -16.76 -5.68
N SER A 107 16.62 -16.43 -6.28
CA SER A 107 17.26 -17.27 -7.29
C SER A 107 17.79 -18.61 -6.75
N ARG A 108 17.91 -18.79 -5.43
CA ARG A 108 18.34 -20.06 -4.82
C ARG A 108 17.18 -21.01 -4.50
N GLU A 109 15.96 -20.52 -4.37
CA GLU A 109 14.76 -21.34 -4.08
C GLU A 109 14.11 -21.91 -5.35
N THR A 110 14.57 -21.52 -6.54
CA THR A 110 14.10 -22.03 -7.85
C THR A 110 15.18 -22.83 -8.60
N GLY A 111 16.17 -23.38 -7.89
CA GLY A 111 17.09 -24.38 -8.45
C GLY A 111 16.40 -25.75 -8.52
N PRO A 112 16.55 -26.50 -9.63
CA PRO A 112 15.79 -27.72 -9.94
C PRO A 112 15.95 -28.86 -8.94
#